data_AF-A0A1Q8JXC9-F1
#
_entry.id   AF-A0A1Q8JXC9-F1
#
_cell.length_a   1.000
_cell.length_b   1.000
_cell.length_c   1.000
_cell.angle_alpha   90.00
_cell.angle_beta   90.00
_cell.angle_gamma   90.00
#
_symmetry.space_group_name_H-M   'P 1'
#
loop_
_entity.id
_entity.type
_entity.pdbx_description
1 polymer ?
#
loop_
_entity_poly.entity_id
_entity_poly.type
_entity_poly.pdbx_seq_one_letter_code
_entity_poly.pdbx_strand_id
1 'polypeptide(L)'
;MVEYERNRGDFVTQFSSDELGQLYLARDLLETAVLPKLSVPTDDELVILVEVTEALRSAGVDDDMMMRQNDRFHVELLELSAQLLLVAEIQRIWGMSVAYRGLSLSVLSDAAAVGGGRRHDRRTPGRGGLRLADLWRSHRQVSQNRLLPVLR
;
A
#
# COMPACT_ATOMS: atom_id res chain seq x y z
N MET A 1 9.27 -6.38 42.62
CA MET A 1 8.27 -7.24 41.96
C MET A 1 8.58 -7.14 40.48
N VAL A 2 9.11 -8.22 39.91
CA VAL A 2 9.54 -8.30 38.50
C VAL A 2 8.66 -9.37 37.88
N GLU A 3 7.97 -9.01 36.80
CA GLU A 3 7.11 -9.91 36.05
C GLU A 3 7.95 -10.64 35.00
N TYR A 4 7.81 -11.96 34.97
CA TYR A 4 8.48 -12.84 34.02
C TYR A 4 7.40 -13.50 33.17
N GLU A 5 7.36 -13.17 31.87
CA GLU A 5 6.64 -13.98 30.90
C GLU A 5 7.62 -14.81 30.08
N ARG A 6 7.55 -16.12 30.24
CA ARG A 6 8.33 -17.10 29.48
C ARG A 6 7.41 -17.88 28.55
N ASN A 7 7.69 -17.75 27.26
CA ASN A 7 7.48 -18.74 26.20
C ASN A 7 6.13 -19.50 26.22
N ARG A 8 5.15 -19.01 25.45
CA ARG A 8 4.33 -19.87 24.59
C ARG A 8 4.86 -19.63 23.17
N GLY A 9 5.50 -20.57 22.47
CA GLY A 9 5.08 -21.95 22.24
C GLY A 9 4.14 -21.94 21.03
N ASP A 10 4.69 -22.14 19.83
CA ASP A 10 4.02 -22.37 18.54
C ASP A 10 2.55 -21.93 18.44
N PHE A 11 2.32 -20.62 18.27
CA PHE A 11 1.06 -20.17 17.68
C PHE A 11 1.31 -19.95 16.19
N VAL A 12 0.80 -20.89 15.38
CA VAL A 12 0.22 -20.49 14.10
C VAL A 12 -0.82 -19.46 14.50
N THR A 13 -0.50 -18.17 14.34
CA THR A 13 -1.42 -17.07 14.63
C THR A 13 -2.71 -17.39 13.91
N GLN A 14 -3.76 -17.73 14.65
CA GLN A 14 -5.07 -17.87 14.08
C GLN A 14 -5.42 -16.48 13.54
N PHE A 15 -5.30 -16.31 12.23
CA PHE A 15 -5.59 -15.07 11.54
C PHE A 15 -6.96 -14.56 12.01
N SER A 16 -6.97 -13.47 12.76
CA SER A 16 -8.19 -12.93 13.35
C SER A 16 -8.76 -11.86 12.43
N SER A 17 -10.05 -11.95 12.12
CA SER A 17 -10.74 -10.90 11.38
C SER A 17 -10.76 -9.56 12.14
N ASP A 18 -10.74 -9.59 13.47
CA ASP A 18 -10.65 -8.40 14.32
C ASP A 18 -9.27 -7.73 14.21
N GLU A 19 -8.19 -8.52 14.27
CA GLU A 19 -6.83 -8.00 14.09
C GLU A 19 -6.64 -7.42 12.69
N LEU A 20 -7.13 -8.13 11.65
CA LEU A 20 -7.13 -7.62 10.29
C LEU A 20 -7.90 -6.29 10.18
N GLY A 21 -9.06 -6.19 10.82
CA GLY A 21 -9.85 -4.97 10.88
C GLY A 21 -9.07 -3.80 11.47
N GLN A 22 -8.37 -4.02 12.59
CA GLN A 22 -7.53 -3.01 13.23
C GLN A 22 -6.34 -2.59 12.36
N LEU A 23 -5.67 -3.55 11.70
CA LEU A 23 -4.57 -3.25 10.77
C LEU A 23 -5.04 -2.37 9.61
N TYR A 24 -6.19 -2.67 9.02
CA TYR A 24 -6.75 -1.89 7.91
C TYR A 24 -7.26 -0.51 8.36
N LEU A 25 -7.78 -0.38 9.59
CA LEU A 25 -8.13 0.92 10.18
C LEU A 25 -6.89 1.79 10.40
N ALA A 26 -5.83 1.24 10.98
CA ALA A 26 -4.58 1.96 11.20
C ALA A 26 -3.96 2.44 9.88
N ARG A 27 -3.97 1.58 8.86
CA ARG A 27 -3.58 1.94 7.49
C ARG A 27 -4.42 3.10 6.95
N ASP A 28 -5.74 3.08 7.11
CA ASP A 28 -6.60 4.16 6.63
C ASP A 28 -6.26 5.53 7.21
N LEU A 29 -6.06 5.58 8.53
CA LEU A 29 -5.75 6.83 9.23
C LEU A 29 -4.41 7.39 8.76
N LEU A 30 -3.37 6.54 8.69
CA LEU A 30 -2.02 6.96 8.31
C LEU A 30 -1.93 7.31 6.82
N GLU A 31 -2.47 6.47 5.94
CA GLU A 31 -2.43 6.67 4.49
C GLU A 31 -3.26 7.92 4.11
N THR A 32 -4.39 8.19 4.78
CA THR A 32 -5.17 9.44 4.59
C THR A 32 -4.39 10.69 4.99
N ALA A 33 -3.52 10.60 6.00
CA ALA A 33 -2.65 11.72 6.39
C ALA A 33 -1.46 11.92 5.42
N VAL A 34 -0.98 10.85 4.78
CA VAL A 34 0.20 10.84 3.92
C VAL A 34 -0.13 11.20 2.47
N LEU A 35 -1.08 10.51 1.84
CA LEU A 35 -1.30 10.54 0.39
C LEU A 35 -1.62 11.93 -0.18
N PRO A 36 -2.43 12.80 0.47
CA PRO A 36 -2.72 14.13 -0.07
C PRO A 36 -1.50 15.08 -0.09
N LYS A 37 -0.44 14.74 0.65
CA LYS A 37 0.77 15.56 0.83
C LYS A 37 1.98 15.03 0.06
N LEU A 38 1.81 14.01 -0.79
CA LEU A 38 2.90 13.52 -1.62
C LEU A 38 3.42 14.64 -2.55
N SER A 39 4.74 14.67 -2.69
CA SER A 39 5.40 15.58 -3.63
C SER A 39 5.09 15.17 -5.06
N VAL A 40 5.23 16.13 -5.99
CA VAL A 40 5.24 15.78 -7.42
C VAL A 40 6.55 15.03 -7.70
N PRO A 41 6.51 13.83 -8.29
CA PRO A 41 7.72 13.10 -8.61
C PRO A 41 8.56 13.87 -9.64
N THR A 42 9.87 13.76 -9.50
CA THR A 42 10.85 14.15 -10.51
C THR A 42 10.72 13.29 -11.76
N ASP A 43 11.36 13.69 -12.86
CA ASP A 43 11.34 12.91 -14.10
C ASP A 43 11.94 11.51 -13.90
N ASP A 44 13.01 11.40 -13.08
CA ASP A 44 13.66 10.13 -12.76
C ASP A 44 12.75 9.22 -11.92
N GLU A 45 12.13 9.75 -10.86
CA GLU A 45 11.15 9.01 -10.05
C GLU A 45 9.92 8.59 -10.88
N LEU A 46 9.49 9.43 -11.82
CA LEU A 46 8.38 9.11 -12.71
C LEU A 46 8.75 7.96 -13.67
N VAL A 47 9.99 7.92 -14.16
CA VAL A 47 10.48 6.79 -14.97
C VAL A 47 10.40 5.50 -14.17
N ILE A 48 10.88 5.50 -12.92
CA ILE A 48 10.83 4.33 -12.03
C ILE A 48 9.38 3.88 -11.79
N LEU A 49 8.46 4.80 -11.47
CA LEU A 49 7.05 4.47 -11.25
C LEU A 49 6.38 3.87 -12.48
N VAL A 50 6.75 4.35 -13.69
CA VAL A 50 6.28 3.78 -14.96
C VAL A 50 6.84 2.37 -15.14
N GLU A 51 8.15 2.17 -14.98
CA GLU A 51 8.80 0.86 -15.11
C GLU A 51 8.17 -0.19 -14.20
N VAL A 52 7.98 0.13 -12.92
CA VAL A 52 7.37 -0.79 -11.95
C VAL A 52 5.95 -1.15 -12.36
N THR A 53 5.19 -0.19 -12.91
CA THR A 53 3.82 -0.45 -13.32
C THR A 53 3.72 -1.26 -14.61
N GLU A 54 4.62 -1.03 -15.58
CA GLU A 54 4.70 -1.89 -16.75
C GLU A 54 5.12 -3.31 -16.37
N ALA A 55 6.07 -3.46 -15.45
CA ALA A 55 6.45 -4.77 -14.90
C ALA A 55 5.24 -5.47 -14.25
N LEU A 56 4.46 -4.74 -13.45
CA LEU A 56 3.23 -5.26 -12.82
C LEU A 56 2.19 -5.70 -13.88
N ARG A 57 2.00 -4.92 -14.96
CA ARG A 57 1.09 -5.31 -16.06
C ARG A 57 1.60 -6.52 -16.83
N SER A 58 2.92 -6.64 -17.02
CA SER A 58 3.53 -7.78 -17.70
C SER A 58 3.55 -9.07 -16.89
N ALA A 59 3.31 -9.00 -15.58
CA ALA A 59 3.35 -10.17 -14.69
C ALA A 59 2.32 -11.25 -15.07
N GLY A 60 1.24 -10.89 -15.79
CA GLY A 60 0.33 -11.87 -16.41
C GLY A 60 -0.46 -12.69 -15.39
N VAL A 61 0.03 -13.90 -15.06
CA VAL A 61 -0.53 -14.79 -14.03
C VAL A 61 0.52 -15.20 -12.98
N ASP A 62 1.70 -14.59 -13.01
CA ASP A 62 2.77 -14.79 -12.02
C ASP A 62 2.44 -13.97 -10.76
N ASP A 63 1.76 -14.63 -9.83
CA ASP A 63 1.31 -14.05 -8.55
C ASP A 63 2.47 -13.51 -7.71
N ASP A 64 3.61 -14.19 -7.70
CA ASP A 64 4.79 -13.78 -6.95
C ASP A 64 5.39 -12.50 -7.54
N MET A 65 5.47 -12.40 -8.87
CA MET A 65 5.90 -11.18 -9.54
C MET A 65 4.91 -10.05 -9.31
N MET A 66 3.60 -10.31 -9.37
CA MET A 66 2.58 -9.29 -9.07
C MET A 66 2.74 -8.74 -7.66
N MET A 67 2.89 -9.61 -6.65
CA MET A 67 3.07 -9.18 -5.27
C MET A 67 4.32 -8.31 -5.10
N ARG A 68 5.46 -8.75 -5.65
CA ARG A 68 6.73 -8.00 -5.56
C ARG A 68 6.63 -6.63 -6.23
N GLN A 69 6.07 -6.56 -7.44
CA GLN A 69 5.96 -5.27 -8.15
C GLN A 69 4.90 -4.35 -7.52
N ASN A 70 3.83 -4.91 -6.96
CA ASN A 70 2.83 -4.13 -6.21
C ASN A 70 3.45 -3.51 -4.94
N ASP A 71 4.17 -4.32 -4.15
CA ASP A 71 4.86 -3.84 -2.95
C ASP A 71 5.89 -2.77 -3.32
N ARG A 72 6.67 -2.98 -4.38
CA ARG A 72 7.61 -1.98 -4.90
C ARG A 72 6.91 -0.68 -5.30
N PHE A 73 5.84 -0.76 -6.10
CA PHE A 73 5.11 0.42 -6.57
C PHE A 73 4.69 1.31 -5.40
N HIS A 74 4.16 0.70 -4.36
CA HIS A 74 3.70 1.43 -3.20
C HIS A 74 4.83 2.03 -2.36
N VAL A 75 5.97 1.35 -2.24
CA VAL A 75 7.16 1.89 -1.55
C VAL A 75 7.65 3.14 -2.27
N GLU A 76 7.89 3.03 -3.59
CA GLU A 76 8.35 4.15 -4.44
C GLU A 76 7.40 5.35 -4.35
N LEU A 77 6.09 5.10 -4.27
CA LEU A 77 5.10 6.16 -4.14
C LEU A 77 5.10 6.85 -2.76
N LEU A 78 5.27 6.07 -1.69
CA LEU A 78 5.31 6.60 -0.31
C LEU A 78 6.61 7.37 -0.04
N GLU A 79 7.70 7.03 -0.72
CA GLU A 79 8.99 7.73 -0.63
C GLU A 79 8.92 9.18 -1.17
N LEU A 80 7.90 9.53 -1.96
CA LEU A 80 7.61 10.91 -2.34
C LEU A 80 7.13 11.80 -1.16
N SER A 81 6.85 11.21 0.00
CA SER A 81 6.40 11.90 1.20
C SER A 81 7.57 12.37 2.07
N ALA A 82 7.54 13.63 2.48
CA ALA A 82 8.43 14.13 3.53
C ALA A 82 8.05 13.64 4.95
N GLN A 83 6.93 12.94 5.13
CA GLN A 83 6.45 12.47 6.43
C GLN A 83 7.07 11.12 6.82
N LEU A 84 8.41 11.09 6.95
CA LEU A 84 9.21 9.87 7.09
C LEU A 84 8.73 8.93 8.21
N LEU A 85 8.35 9.48 9.36
CA LEU A 85 7.86 8.69 10.50
C LEU A 85 6.53 7.98 10.19
N LEU A 86 5.60 8.66 9.50
CA LEU A 86 4.33 8.04 9.12
C LEU A 86 4.53 7.01 8.01
N VAL A 87 5.42 7.26 7.06
CA VAL A 87 5.78 6.30 6.01
C VAL A 87 6.36 5.02 6.62
N ALA A 88 7.30 5.15 7.54
CA ALA A 88 7.89 3.99 8.24
C ALA A 88 6.83 3.18 8.98
N GLU A 89 5.87 3.84 9.63
CA GLU A 89 4.79 3.16 10.34
C GLU A 89 3.79 2.47 9.39
N ILE A 90 3.47 3.08 8.25
CA ILE A 90 2.68 2.43 7.19
C ILE A 90 3.37 1.15 6.72
N GLN A 91 4.67 1.22 6.42
CA GLN A 91 5.45 0.05 5.98
C GLN A 91 5.50 -1.05 7.05
N ARG A 92 5.63 -0.68 8.33
CA ARG A 92 5.60 -1.63 9.46
C ARG A 92 4.27 -2.37 9.54
N ILE A 93 3.15 -1.63 9.51
CA ILE A 93 1.79 -2.21 9.56
C ILE A 93 1.54 -3.08 8.32
N TRP A 94 2.08 -2.68 7.17
CA TRP A 94 2.03 -3.49 5.96
C TRP A 94 2.73 -4.83 6.13
N GLY A 95 3.92 -4.86 6.73
CA GLY A 95 4.63 -6.09 7.08
C GLY A 95 3.76 -7.03 7.92
N MET A 96 3.01 -6.50 8.89
CA MET A 96 2.06 -7.29 9.69
C MET A 96 0.91 -7.86 8.85
N SER A 97 0.47 -7.11 7.84
CA SER A 97 -0.59 -7.56 6.92
C SER A 97 -0.11 -8.58 5.87
N VAL A 98 1.20 -8.75 5.64
CA VAL A 98 1.75 -9.67 4.62
C VAL A 98 1.24 -11.10 4.83
N ALA A 99 1.20 -11.55 6.08
CA ALA A 99 0.73 -12.89 6.41
C ALA A 99 -0.75 -13.11 6.02
N TYR A 100 -1.55 -12.04 6.00
CA TYR A 100 -2.91 -12.06 5.48
C TYR A 100 -2.94 -11.92 3.95
N ARG A 101 -2.02 -11.19 3.32
CA ARG A 101 -2.01 -10.94 1.86
C ARG A 101 -1.80 -12.19 1.00
N GLY A 102 -1.11 -13.22 1.52
CA GLY A 102 -1.01 -14.53 0.86
C GLY A 102 -2.38 -15.19 0.58
N LEU A 103 -3.44 -14.73 1.25
CA LEU A 103 -4.82 -15.21 1.08
C LEU A 103 -5.63 -14.40 0.04
N SER A 104 -5.09 -13.32 -0.53
CA SER A 104 -5.79 -12.46 -1.50
C SER A 104 -4.84 -11.94 -2.58
N LEU A 105 -4.76 -12.65 -3.71
CA LEU A 105 -4.07 -12.20 -4.91
C LEU A 105 -4.99 -11.44 -5.90
N SER A 106 -4.41 -10.50 -6.67
CA SER A 106 -5.00 -9.54 -7.67
C SER A 106 -5.64 -8.25 -7.10
N VAL A 107 -5.64 -7.03 -7.67
CA VAL A 107 -5.13 -6.34 -8.88
C VAL A 107 -4.74 -4.90 -8.46
N LEU A 108 -3.74 -4.29 -9.10
CA LEU A 108 -3.78 -2.87 -9.50
C LEU A 108 -3.04 -2.66 -10.83
N SER A 109 -3.57 -1.78 -11.67
CA SER A 109 -2.89 -1.34 -12.90
C SER A 109 -3.40 0.05 -13.31
N ASP A 110 -2.96 1.13 -12.66
CA ASP A 110 -3.11 2.45 -13.30
C ASP A 110 -2.13 3.55 -12.85
N ALA A 111 -0.84 3.41 -13.18
CA ALA A 111 0.14 4.51 -13.04
C ALA A 111 -0.18 5.75 -13.87
N ALA A 112 -1.05 5.65 -14.88
CA ALA A 112 -1.52 6.80 -15.64
C ALA A 112 -2.27 7.81 -14.75
N ALA A 113 -2.82 7.38 -13.62
CA ALA A 113 -3.42 8.29 -12.64
C ALA A 113 -2.39 9.12 -11.87
N VAL A 114 -1.18 8.58 -11.64
CA VAL A 114 -0.04 9.27 -11.01
C VAL A 114 0.61 10.24 -12.00
N GLY A 115 0.79 9.81 -13.26
CA GLY A 115 1.45 10.58 -14.32
C GLY A 115 0.54 11.43 -15.22
N GLY A 116 -0.78 11.45 -15.00
CA GLY A 116 -1.79 12.14 -15.83
C GLY A 116 -1.78 13.67 -15.72
N GLY A 117 -0.60 14.28 -15.77
CA GLY A 117 -0.35 15.72 -15.75
C GLY A 117 0.51 16.22 -16.91
N ARG A 118 0.75 15.42 -17.96
CA ARG A 118 1.41 15.90 -19.17
C ARG A 118 0.42 16.70 -20.02
N ARG A 119 0.25 17.98 -19.68
CA ARG A 119 -0.12 19.10 -20.57
C ARG A 119 -0.10 20.36 -19.73
N HIS A 120 1.00 21.12 -19.82
CA HIS A 120 1.10 22.59 -19.77
C HIS A 120 0.14 23.44 -18.92
N ASP A 121 -0.48 22.92 -17.87
CA ASP A 121 -1.38 23.70 -17.04
C ASP A 121 -0.80 23.85 -15.64
N ARG A 122 -0.80 25.09 -15.16
CA ARG A 122 -0.38 25.47 -13.82
C ARG A 122 -1.24 24.71 -12.81
N ARG A 123 -0.77 23.53 -12.39
CA ARG A 123 -1.51 22.65 -11.48
C ARG A 123 -1.46 23.25 -10.07
N THR A 124 -2.61 23.62 -9.54
CA THR A 124 -2.79 23.90 -8.11
C THR A 124 -2.26 22.71 -7.28
N PRO A 125 -1.38 22.94 -6.30
CA PRO A 125 -0.94 21.91 -5.36
C PRO A 125 -2.16 21.23 -4.72
N GLY A 126 -2.18 19.89 -4.67
CA GLY A 126 -3.19 19.12 -3.92
C GLY A 126 -4.22 18.32 -4.74
N ARG A 127 -4.61 18.74 -5.96
CA ARG A 127 -5.63 17.99 -6.74
C ARG A 127 -5.18 16.61 -7.22
N GLY A 128 -3.88 16.43 -7.52
CA GLY A 128 -3.33 15.13 -7.90
C GLY A 128 -3.29 14.14 -6.74
N GLY A 129 -2.87 14.61 -5.56
CA GLY A 129 -2.80 13.80 -4.34
C GLY A 129 -4.17 13.29 -3.87
N LEU A 130 -5.25 14.09 -4.03
CA LEU A 130 -6.61 13.66 -3.69
C LEU A 130 -7.09 12.49 -4.57
N ARG A 131 -6.93 12.59 -5.89
CA ARG A 131 -7.30 11.50 -6.81
C ARG A 131 -6.50 10.22 -6.52
N LEU A 132 -5.22 10.37 -6.20
CA LEU A 132 -4.36 9.24 -5.83
C LEU A 132 -4.80 8.60 -4.52
N ALA A 133 -5.16 9.41 -3.52
CA ALA A 133 -5.68 8.94 -2.25
C ALA A 133 -6.97 8.11 -2.43
N ASP A 134 -7.88 8.53 -3.32
CA ASP A 134 -9.10 7.79 -3.60
C ASP A 134 -8.85 6.44 -4.30
N LEU A 135 -7.91 6.41 -5.26
CA LEU A 135 -7.50 5.17 -5.93
C LEU A 135 -6.83 4.19 -4.96
N TRP A 136 -5.94 4.69 -4.10
CA TRP A 136 -5.27 3.90 -3.08
C TRP A 136 -6.27 3.34 -2.05
N ARG A 137 -7.19 4.17 -1.56
CA ARG A 137 -8.27 3.74 -0.65
C ARG A 137 -9.11 2.64 -1.30
N SER A 138 -9.49 2.82 -2.57
CA SER A 138 -10.28 1.83 -3.31
C SER A 138 -9.55 0.50 -3.42
N HIS A 139 -8.25 0.53 -3.75
CA HIS A 139 -7.43 -0.67 -3.80
C HIS A 139 -7.38 -1.39 -2.46
N ARG A 140 -7.08 -0.67 -1.38
CA ARG A 140 -7.05 -1.25 -0.02
C ARG A 140 -8.40 -1.86 0.36
N GLN A 141 -9.51 -1.21 0.04
CA GLN A 141 -10.85 -1.74 0.33
C GLN A 141 -11.11 -3.05 -0.41
N VAL A 142 -10.68 -3.15 -1.67
CA VAL A 142 -10.78 -4.40 -2.44
C VAL A 142 -9.99 -5.52 -1.77
N SER A 143 -8.76 -5.27 -1.32
CA SER A 143 -7.97 -6.26 -0.59
C SER A 143 -8.65 -6.68 0.72
N GLN A 144 -9.18 -5.73 1.49
CA GLN A 144 -9.87 -6.03 2.75
C GLN A 144 -11.11 -6.91 2.54
N ASN A 145 -11.94 -6.58 1.55
CA ASN A 145 -13.18 -7.28 1.25
C ASN A 145 -12.95 -8.72 0.79
N ARG A 146 -11.78 -9.02 0.22
CA ARG A 146 -11.38 -10.39 -0.17
C ARG A 146 -10.89 -11.21 1.02
N LEU A 147 -10.20 -10.57 1.95
CA LEU A 147 -9.62 -11.25 3.10
C LEU A 147 -10.64 -11.55 4.20
N LEU A 148 -11.56 -10.62 4.49
CA LEU A 148 -12.52 -10.78 5.57
C LEU A 148 -13.37 -12.07 5.48
N PRO A 149 -13.86 -12.50 4.31
CA PRO A 149 -14.61 -13.76 4.20
C PRO A 149 -13.79 -15.02 4.46
N VAL A 150 -12.47 -15.00 4.21
CA VAL A 150 -11.57 -16.15 4.41
C VAL A 150 -11.26 -16.38 5.90
N LEU A 151 -11.48 -15.36 6.74
CA LEU A 151 -11.16 -15.35 8.17
C LEU A 151 -12.38 -15.55 9.08
N ARG A 152 -13.53 -15.93 8.53
CA ARG A 152 -14.79 -16.16 9.25
C ARG A 152 -15.09 -17.64 9.41
#